data_AF-A0A2T2N3J5-F1
#
_entry.id   AF-A0A2T2N3J5-F1
#
_cell.length_a   1.000
_cell.length_b   1.000
_cell.length_c   1.000
_cell.angle_alpha   90.00
_cell.angle_beta   90.00
_cell.angle_gamma   90.00
#
_symmetry.space_group_name_H-M   'P 1'
#
loop_
_entity.id
_entity.type
_entity.pdbx_description
1 polymer ?
#
loop_
_entity_poly.entity_id
_entity_poly.type
_entity_poly.pdbx_seq_one_letter_code
_entity_poly.pdbx_strand_id
1 'polypeptide(L)'
;MHPWAENNIVLSAQYFFWSPGNQLQKSTAGLFRTILVQLLEKQPQLIRKVVNERQWRFARIFKSHEIEWTNIELQRMLRDFILLVQGYAKVLFLIDGIDELEGSDDDRDELVNLLINIATSENVKICLSSRPLNVFRDALGGFPQLKLEDLTRQDIRRYVEAQLHGHVRFQLLLQYNRKDADNFIFEIIHKAAGVFLWVRLVVQQLIKGLRDGDGINSLRRNLEKIPGDLELYFRSLIDSVSYHQRREASALFQIAL
;
A
#
# COMPACT_ATOMS: atom_id res chain seq x y z
N MET A 1 21.91 -12.03 -3.10
CA MET A 1 21.21 -11.26 -4.16
C MET A 1 21.54 -11.93 -5.49
N HIS A 2 20.68 -12.55 -6.29
CA HIS A 2 19.32 -13.10 -6.19
C HIS A 2 19.39 -14.45 -6.95
N PRO A 3 18.98 -15.60 -6.38
CA PRO A 3 19.03 -16.88 -7.11
C PRO A 3 18.37 -16.84 -8.50
N TRP A 4 17.32 -16.02 -8.66
CA TRP A 4 16.61 -15.82 -9.92
C TRP A 4 17.36 -14.96 -10.96
N ALA A 5 18.18 -14.02 -10.51
CA ALA A 5 18.94 -13.19 -11.43
C ALA A 5 20.13 -13.95 -12.02
N GLU A 6 20.63 -14.96 -11.30
CA GLU A 6 21.85 -15.69 -11.64
C GLU A 6 22.98 -14.70 -11.94
N ASN A 7 23.54 -14.73 -13.16
CA ASN A 7 24.58 -13.82 -13.63
C ASN A 7 24.05 -12.65 -14.49
N ASN A 8 22.73 -12.46 -14.58
CA ASN A 8 22.11 -11.40 -15.36
C ASN A 8 21.99 -10.09 -14.57
N ILE A 9 21.99 -8.97 -15.30
CA ILE A 9 21.71 -7.64 -14.74
C ILE A 9 20.24 -7.58 -14.28
N VAL A 10 19.95 -6.90 -13.17
CA VAL A 10 18.56 -6.66 -12.74
C VAL A 10 18.17 -5.21 -13.02
N LEU A 11 17.16 -5.04 -13.88
CA LEU A 11 16.53 -3.76 -14.19
C LEU A 11 15.23 -3.65 -13.39
N SER A 12 15.27 -2.90 -12.29
CA SER A 12 14.07 -2.61 -11.51
C SER A 12 13.30 -1.40 -12.06
N ALA A 13 11.98 -1.39 -11.94
CA ALA A 13 11.18 -0.17 -12.06
C ALA A 13 10.08 -0.19 -10.99
N GLN A 14 9.77 0.97 -10.45
CA GLN A 14 8.84 1.12 -9.34
C GLN A 14 7.75 2.15 -9.64
N TYR A 15 6.55 1.89 -9.16
CA TYR A 15 5.42 2.80 -9.29
C TYR A 15 4.51 2.71 -8.07
N PHE A 16 4.02 3.86 -7.62
CA PHE A 16 3.06 3.98 -6.54
C PHE A 16 1.81 4.66 -7.07
N PHE A 17 0.67 3.97 -6.98
CA PHE A 17 -0.62 4.60 -7.25
C PHE A 17 -0.99 5.51 -6.07
N TRP A 18 -1.39 6.74 -6.38
CA TRP A 18 -1.78 7.72 -5.36
C TRP A 18 -3.12 8.33 -5.75
N SER A 19 -4.17 7.95 -5.04
CA SER A 19 -5.56 8.36 -5.30
C SER A 19 -5.81 9.88 -5.09
N PRO A 20 -5.28 10.57 -4.07
CA PRO A 20 -5.28 12.04 -4.01
C PRO A 20 -4.39 12.76 -5.05
N GLY A 21 -3.66 12.02 -5.89
CA GLY A 21 -2.63 12.53 -6.76
C GLY A 21 -3.20 13.11 -8.05
N ASN A 22 -2.30 13.52 -8.95
CA ASN A 22 -2.72 13.93 -10.28
C ASN A 22 -3.23 12.74 -11.11
N GLN A 23 -3.87 13.02 -12.25
CA GLN A 23 -4.47 11.99 -13.11
C GLN A 23 -3.49 10.90 -13.56
N LEU A 24 -2.21 11.24 -13.76
CA LEU A 24 -1.20 10.25 -14.11
C LEU A 24 -0.93 9.32 -12.93
N GLN A 25 -0.83 9.83 -11.71
CA GLN A 25 -0.53 9.04 -10.50
C GLN A 25 -1.58 7.97 -10.17
N LYS A 26 -2.79 8.07 -10.74
CA LYS A 26 -3.89 7.12 -10.53
C LYS A 26 -4.38 6.43 -11.80
N SER A 27 -3.58 6.43 -12.88
CA SER A 27 -3.96 5.82 -14.17
C SER A 27 -2.94 4.80 -14.69
N THR A 28 -3.44 3.86 -15.50
CA THR A 28 -2.63 2.88 -16.25
C THR A 28 -1.58 3.54 -17.14
N ALA A 29 -1.91 4.70 -17.73
CA ALA A 29 -0.97 5.47 -18.54
C ALA A 29 0.22 5.97 -17.70
N GLY A 30 -0.03 6.47 -16.49
CA GLY A 30 1.03 6.91 -15.57
C GLY A 30 1.96 5.78 -15.15
N LEU A 31 1.40 4.61 -14.84
CA LEU A 31 2.16 3.39 -14.57
C LEU A 31 3.15 3.07 -15.70
N PHE A 32 2.65 2.92 -16.92
CA PHE A 32 3.50 2.52 -18.05
C PHE A 32 4.51 3.58 -18.45
N ARG A 33 4.13 4.86 -18.46
CA ARG A 33 5.07 5.97 -18.74
C ARG A 33 6.21 5.97 -17.74
N THR A 34 5.90 5.84 -16.45
CA THR A 34 6.90 5.88 -15.37
C THR A 34 7.84 4.68 -15.43
N ILE A 35 7.30 3.47 -15.62
CA ILE A 35 8.12 2.25 -15.78
C ILE A 35 9.03 2.36 -17.01
N LEU A 36 8.49 2.77 -18.16
CA LEU A 36 9.28 2.90 -19.40
C LEU A 36 10.42 3.90 -19.25
N VAL A 37 10.17 5.07 -18.65
CA VAL A 37 11.21 6.07 -18.41
C VAL A 37 12.32 5.48 -17.54
N GLN A 38 11.99 4.88 -16.39
CA GLN A 38 12.99 4.29 -15.49
C GLN A 38 13.82 3.18 -16.15
N LEU A 39 13.19 2.35 -16.98
CA LEU A 39 13.89 1.28 -17.71
C LEU A 39 14.78 1.83 -18.84
N LEU A 40 14.29 2.81 -19.59
CA LEU A 40 15.01 3.42 -20.71
C LEU A 40 16.15 4.32 -20.26
N GLU A 41 16.04 4.97 -19.10
CA GLU A 41 17.17 5.67 -18.47
C GLU A 41 18.31 4.70 -18.12
N LYS A 42 17.99 3.46 -17.75
CA LYS A 42 18.98 2.41 -17.47
C LYS A 42 19.54 1.75 -18.73
N GLN A 43 18.83 1.79 -19.85
CA GLN A 43 19.26 1.23 -21.14
C GLN A 43 18.99 2.22 -22.29
N PRO A 44 19.68 3.39 -22.33
CA PRO A 44 19.35 4.46 -23.29
C PRO A 44 19.52 4.05 -24.76
N GLN A 45 20.40 3.08 -25.03
CA GLN A 45 20.61 2.53 -26.37
C GLN A 45 19.38 1.81 -26.95
N LEU A 46 18.41 1.43 -26.09
CA LEU A 46 17.17 0.78 -26.53
C LEU A 46 16.07 1.76 -26.91
N ILE A 47 16.21 3.06 -26.59
CA ILE A 47 15.20 4.08 -26.88
C ILE A 47 14.81 4.07 -28.36
N ARG A 48 15.77 4.08 -29.28
CA ARG A 48 15.51 4.06 -30.73
C ARG A 48 14.92 2.73 -31.24
N LYS A 49 15.02 1.66 -30.47
CA LYS A 49 14.48 0.34 -30.84
C LYS A 49 13.04 0.17 -30.41
N VAL A 50 12.66 0.73 -29.26
CA VAL A 50 11.30 0.60 -28.71
C VAL A 50 10.39 1.77 -29.08
N VAL A 51 10.95 2.99 -29.14
CA VAL A 51 10.19 4.18 -29.52
C VAL A 51 10.06 4.21 -31.04
N ASN A 52 8.83 4.31 -31.54
CA ASN A 52 8.59 4.39 -32.98
C ASN A 52 9.34 5.59 -33.60
N GLU A 53 10.05 5.37 -34.71
CA GLU A 53 10.83 6.40 -35.42
C GLU A 53 10.02 7.64 -35.78
N ARG A 54 8.75 7.48 -36.17
CA ARG A 54 7.85 8.61 -36.45
C ARG A 54 7.68 9.43 -35.17
N GLN A 55 7.24 8.81 -34.08
CA GLN A 55 7.01 9.51 -32.80
C GLN A 55 8.29 10.13 -32.24
N TRP A 56 9.42 9.44 -32.37
CA TRP A 56 10.73 9.97 -31.98
C TRP A 56 11.10 11.24 -32.76
N ARG A 57 10.87 11.26 -34.08
CA ARG A 57 11.09 12.45 -34.91
C ARG A 57 10.11 13.57 -34.55
N PHE A 58 8.84 13.26 -34.37
CA PHE A 58 7.83 14.23 -33.92
C PHE A 58 8.23 14.86 -32.58
N ALA A 59 8.72 14.08 -31.61
CA ALA A 59 9.15 14.56 -30.29
C ALA A 59 10.36 15.49 -30.32
N ARG A 60 11.20 15.39 -31.36
CA ARG A 60 12.35 16.27 -31.55
C ARG A 60 11.99 17.57 -32.26
N ILE A 61 10.91 17.57 -33.06
CA ILE A 61 10.47 18.72 -33.85
C ILE A 61 9.50 19.59 -33.05
N PHE A 62 8.53 18.96 -32.39
CA PHE A 62 7.53 19.63 -31.56
C PHE A 62 7.95 19.53 -30.09
N LYS A 63 7.84 20.61 -29.32
CA LYS A 63 8.08 20.56 -27.86
C LYS A 63 7.14 19.49 -27.28
N SER A 64 7.67 18.59 -26.46
CA SER A 64 7.09 17.34 -25.94
C SER A 64 5.65 17.35 -25.40
N HIS A 65 5.02 18.51 -25.25
CA HIS A 65 3.70 18.68 -24.63
C HIS A 65 2.54 18.27 -25.55
N GLU A 66 2.79 18.00 -26.84
CA GLU A 66 1.74 17.60 -27.81
C GLU A 66 1.71 16.10 -28.12
N ILE A 67 2.64 15.30 -27.58
CA ILE A 67 2.68 13.86 -27.89
C ILE A 67 1.89 13.09 -26.85
N GLU A 68 0.66 12.76 -27.20
CA GLU A 68 -0.13 11.80 -26.45
C GLU A 68 0.26 10.37 -26.84
N TRP A 69 0.82 9.66 -25.87
CA TRP A 69 1.06 8.23 -25.97
C TRP A 69 -0.18 7.47 -25.54
N THR A 70 -0.69 6.60 -26.42
CA THR A 70 -1.80 5.71 -26.09
C THR A 70 -1.33 4.55 -25.21
N ASN A 71 -2.23 3.96 -24.42
CA ASN A 71 -1.91 2.78 -23.61
C ASN A 71 -1.40 1.61 -24.46
N ILE A 72 -1.97 1.41 -25.66
CA ILE A 72 -1.55 0.36 -26.59
C ILE A 72 -0.08 0.54 -27.01
N GLU A 73 0.33 1.78 -27.29
CA GLU A 73 1.71 2.09 -27.68
C GLU A 73 2.68 1.88 -26.51
N LEU A 74 2.31 2.35 -25.31
CA LEU A 74 3.13 2.18 -24.11
C LEU A 74 3.32 0.68 -23.79
N GLN A 75 2.25 -0.11 -23.87
CA GLN A 75 2.32 -1.55 -23.68
C GLN A 75 3.21 -2.24 -24.73
N ARG A 76 3.08 -1.85 -26.01
CA ARG A 76 3.96 -2.36 -27.08
C ARG A 76 5.42 -2.05 -26.77
N MET A 77 5.72 -0.79 -26.43
CA MET A 77 7.08 -0.37 -26.09
C MET A 77 7.67 -1.16 -24.92
N LEU A 78 6.85 -1.45 -23.90
CA LEU A 78 7.30 -2.23 -22.74
C LEU A 78 7.59 -3.69 -23.14
N ARG A 79 6.71 -4.30 -23.93
CA ARG A 79 6.92 -5.66 -24.47
C ARG A 79 8.20 -5.72 -25.30
N ASP A 80 8.40 -4.77 -26.21
CA ASP A 80 9.60 -4.69 -27.05
C ASP A 80 10.86 -4.53 -26.19
N PHE A 81 10.80 -3.70 -25.14
CA PHE A 81 11.90 -3.55 -24.19
C PHE A 81 12.24 -4.86 -23.50
N ILE A 82 11.24 -5.54 -22.92
CA ILE A 82 11.42 -6.80 -22.18
C ILE A 82 12.05 -7.88 -23.07
N LEU A 83 11.61 -7.99 -24.32
CA LEU A 83 12.16 -8.92 -25.32
C LEU A 83 13.62 -8.58 -25.65
N LEU A 84 13.93 -7.30 -25.86
CA LEU A 84 15.29 -6.86 -26.21
C LEU A 84 16.32 -7.09 -25.09
N VAL A 85 15.89 -7.14 -23.82
CA VAL A 85 16.77 -7.36 -22.67
C VAL A 85 16.82 -8.81 -22.19
N GLN A 86 15.93 -9.69 -22.67
CA GLN A 86 15.74 -11.06 -22.16
C GLN A 86 17.03 -11.90 -22.13
N GLY A 87 17.96 -11.67 -23.05
CA GLY A 87 19.21 -12.44 -23.14
C GLY A 87 20.31 -12.03 -22.16
N TYR A 88 20.18 -10.90 -21.45
CA TYR A 88 21.24 -10.41 -20.56
C TYR A 88 20.75 -9.68 -19.30
N ALA A 89 19.44 -9.44 -19.17
CA ALA A 89 18.86 -8.82 -18.00
C ALA A 89 17.53 -9.44 -17.59
N LYS A 90 17.27 -9.37 -16.29
CA LYS A 90 16.00 -9.64 -15.65
C LYS A 90 15.32 -8.32 -15.28
N VAL A 91 14.00 -8.27 -15.35
CA VAL A 91 13.20 -7.07 -15.10
C VAL A 91 12.33 -7.29 -13.86
N LEU A 92 12.43 -6.39 -12.89
CA LEU A 92 11.65 -6.45 -11.64
C LEU A 92 10.73 -5.24 -11.56
N PHE A 93 9.42 -5.46 -11.51
CA PHE A 93 8.43 -4.43 -11.24
C PHE A 93 8.00 -4.45 -9.78
N LEU A 94 8.04 -3.28 -9.14
CA LEU A 94 7.50 -3.05 -7.79
C LEU A 94 6.35 -2.05 -7.93
N ILE A 95 5.12 -2.51 -7.81
CA ILE A 95 3.93 -1.68 -8.01
C ILE A 95 3.12 -1.69 -6.72
N ASP A 96 2.95 -0.51 -6.14
CA ASP A 96 2.34 -0.35 -4.84
C ASP A 96 0.99 0.37 -4.96
N GLY A 97 -0.03 -0.15 -4.28
CA GLY A 97 -1.37 0.43 -4.18
C GLY A 97 -2.25 0.22 -5.40
N ILE A 98 -2.25 -0.94 -6.07
CA ILE A 98 -3.05 -1.12 -7.31
C ILE A 98 -4.57 -0.93 -7.11
N ASP A 99 -5.06 -0.99 -5.88
CA ASP A 99 -6.45 -0.64 -5.53
C ASP A 99 -6.77 0.86 -5.67
N GLU A 100 -5.76 1.72 -5.68
CA GLU A 100 -5.90 3.17 -5.86
C GLU A 100 -5.99 3.59 -7.35
N LEU A 101 -6.01 2.62 -8.28
CA LEU A 101 -6.32 2.89 -9.68
C LEU A 101 -7.71 3.54 -9.80
N GLU A 102 -7.76 4.68 -10.48
CA GLU A 102 -9.01 5.35 -10.83
C GLU A 102 -9.69 4.60 -11.98
N GLY A 103 -10.95 4.23 -11.79
CA GLY A 103 -11.72 3.47 -12.76
C GLY A 103 -12.71 2.50 -12.14
N SER A 104 -13.38 1.76 -13.03
CA SER A 104 -14.26 0.64 -12.72
C SER A 104 -13.47 -0.60 -12.30
N ASP A 105 -14.18 -1.63 -11.82
CA ASP A 105 -13.54 -2.93 -11.56
C ASP A 105 -13.08 -3.59 -12.87
N ASP A 106 -13.74 -3.33 -14.01
CA ASP A 106 -13.30 -3.79 -15.33
C ASP A 106 -11.93 -3.20 -15.70
N ASP A 107 -11.68 -1.91 -15.40
CA ASP A 107 -10.38 -1.26 -15.63
C ASP A 107 -9.27 -1.89 -14.75
N ARG A 108 -9.61 -2.27 -13.51
CA ARG A 108 -8.70 -2.97 -12.59
C ARG A 108 -8.38 -4.37 -13.11
N ASP A 109 -9.38 -5.10 -13.56
CA ASP A 109 -9.22 -6.42 -14.17
C ASP A 109 -8.37 -6.37 -15.44
N GLU A 110 -8.58 -5.37 -16.31
CA GLU A 110 -7.75 -5.17 -17.50
C GLU A 110 -6.28 -4.98 -17.13
N LEU A 111 -5.99 -4.10 -16.14
CA LEU A 111 -4.64 -3.87 -15.67
C LEU A 111 -4.01 -5.13 -15.07
N VAL A 112 -4.75 -5.86 -14.22
CA VAL A 112 -4.23 -7.08 -13.58
C VAL A 112 -3.93 -8.15 -14.62
N ASN A 113 -4.83 -8.39 -15.57
CA ASN A 113 -4.63 -9.35 -16.66
C ASN A 113 -3.40 -8.97 -17.50
N LEU A 114 -3.21 -7.69 -17.78
CA LEU A 114 -2.04 -7.19 -18.50
C LEU A 114 -0.74 -7.43 -17.73
N LEU A 115 -0.72 -7.18 -16.42
CA LEU A 115 0.44 -7.44 -15.57
C LEU A 115 0.75 -8.94 -15.48
N ILE A 116 -0.28 -9.79 -15.34
CA ILE A 116 -0.12 -11.26 -15.38
C ILE A 116 0.48 -11.69 -16.73
N ASN A 117 -0.03 -11.17 -17.84
CA ASN A 117 0.49 -11.44 -19.17
C ASN A 117 1.97 -11.03 -19.30
N ILE A 118 2.36 -9.87 -18.77
CA ILE A 118 3.76 -9.43 -18.74
C ILE A 118 4.63 -10.39 -17.90
N ALA A 119 4.12 -10.86 -16.76
CA ALA A 119 4.80 -11.78 -15.86
C ALA A 119 4.99 -13.20 -16.44
N THR A 120 4.35 -13.54 -17.56
CA THR A 120 4.61 -14.82 -18.28
C THR A 120 6.01 -14.87 -18.90
N SER A 121 6.67 -13.73 -19.09
CA SER A 121 8.04 -13.67 -19.59
C SER A 121 9.02 -14.17 -18.51
N GLU A 122 9.84 -15.17 -18.83
CA GLU A 122 10.77 -15.81 -17.87
C GLU A 122 11.79 -14.85 -17.22
N ASN A 123 12.06 -13.71 -17.88
CA ASN A 123 12.94 -12.68 -17.37
C ASN A 123 12.24 -11.62 -16.54
N VAL A 124 10.93 -11.72 -16.29
CA VAL A 124 10.15 -10.72 -15.56
C VAL A 124 9.68 -11.24 -14.21
N LYS A 125 9.75 -10.40 -13.18
CA LYS A 125 9.03 -10.58 -11.92
C LYS A 125 8.29 -9.31 -11.55
N ILE A 126 7.13 -9.49 -10.94
CA ILE A 126 6.27 -8.39 -10.48
C ILE A 126 5.95 -8.64 -9.01
N CYS A 127 6.14 -7.61 -8.19
CA CYS A 127 5.64 -7.55 -6.83
C CYS A 127 4.57 -6.46 -6.79
N LEU A 128 3.36 -6.86 -6.38
CA LEU A 128 2.19 -6.00 -6.28
C LEU A 128 1.79 -5.88 -4.81
N SER A 129 1.28 -4.72 -4.41
CA SER A 129 0.53 -4.54 -3.17
C SER A 129 -0.88 -4.02 -3.47
N SER A 130 -1.86 -4.42 -2.67
CA SER A 130 -3.21 -3.89 -2.71
C SER A 130 -3.93 -4.09 -1.37
N ARG A 131 -5.04 -3.37 -1.19
CA ARG A 131 -6.09 -3.79 -0.25
C ARG A 131 -6.73 -5.11 -0.70
N PRO A 132 -7.29 -5.93 0.22
CA PRO A 132 -7.82 -7.26 -0.07
C PRO A 132 -9.21 -7.24 -0.75
N LEU A 133 -9.38 -6.41 -1.78
CA LEU A 133 -10.59 -6.32 -2.61
C LEU A 133 -10.82 -7.63 -3.37
N ASN A 134 -12.08 -7.96 -3.64
CA ASN A 134 -12.45 -9.22 -4.31
C ASN A 134 -11.81 -9.35 -5.69
N VAL A 135 -11.81 -8.27 -6.49
CA VAL A 135 -11.18 -8.22 -7.82
C VAL A 135 -9.72 -8.72 -7.80
N PHE A 136 -8.91 -8.27 -6.84
CA PHE A 136 -7.52 -8.71 -6.72
C PHE A 136 -7.40 -10.09 -6.10
N ARG A 137 -8.30 -10.47 -5.18
CA ARG A 137 -8.30 -11.80 -4.58
C ARG A 137 -8.57 -12.90 -5.61
N ASP A 138 -9.54 -12.66 -6.47
CA ASP A 138 -9.98 -13.61 -7.49
C ASP A 138 -8.90 -13.75 -8.58
N ALA A 139 -8.33 -12.63 -9.04
CA ALA A 139 -7.31 -12.64 -10.08
C ALA A 139 -5.91 -13.07 -9.60
N LEU A 140 -5.51 -12.72 -8.36
CA LEU A 140 -4.15 -12.94 -7.86
C LEU A 140 -4.05 -14.07 -6.82
N GLY A 141 -5.15 -14.73 -6.46
CA GLY A 141 -5.21 -15.77 -5.44
C GLY A 141 -4.33 -17.01 -5.70
N GLY A 142 -4.02 -17.29 -6.97
CA GLY A 142 -3.15 -18.40 -7.37
C GLY A 142 -1.64 -18.12 -7.27
N PHE A 143 -1.22 -16.89 -6.97
CA PHE A 143 0.18 -16.49 -6.91
C PHE A 143 0.70 -16.46 -5.46
N PRO A 144 2.04 -16.43 -5.24
CA PRO A 144 2.59 -16.24 -3.91
C PRO A 144 2.13 -14.91 -3.29
N GLN A 145 1.61 -14.95 -2.07
CA GLN A 145 1.08 -13.79 -1.36
C GLN A 145 1.72 -13.63 0.00
N LEU A 146 1.83 -12.37 0.43
CA LEU A 146 2.24 -11.99 1.78
C LEU A 146 1.15 -11.09 2.37
N LYS A 147 0.36 -11.64 3.28
CA LYS A 147 -0.67 -10.89 4.01
C LYS A 147 -0.05 -10.24 5.23
N LEU A 148 0.03 -8.92 5.23
CA LEU A 148 0.72 -8.18 6.30
C LEU A 148 0.01 -8.34 7.64
N GLU A 149 -1.33 -8.39 7.64
CA GLU A 149 -2.16 -8.58 8.84
C GLU A 149 -1.86 -9.88 9.59
N ASP A 150 -1.41 -10.92 8.88
CA ASP A 150 -1.05 -12.22 9.48
C ASP A 150 0.35 -12.18 10.10
N LEU A 151 1.19 -11.23 9.70
CA LEU A 151 2.61 -11.14 10.08
C LEU A 151 2.89 -10.11 11.17
N THR A 152 1.99 -9.14 11.40
CA THR A 152 2.20 -8.05 12.37
C THR A 152 1.86 -8.43 13.81
N ARG A 153 1.22 -9.59 14.04
CA ARG A 153 0.66 -9.95 15.36
C ARG A 153 1.69 -9.93 16.50
N GLN A 154 2.90 -10.44 16.25
CA GLN A 154 3.95 -10.49 17.28
C GLN A 154 4.52 -9.10 17.59
N ASP A 155 4.65 -8.24 16.58
CA ASP A 155 5.11 -6.87 16.77
C ASP A 155 4.05 -6.00 17.45
N ILE A 156 2.77 -6.22 17.12
CA ILE A 156 1.64 -5.64 17.85
C ILE A 156 1.68 -6.04 19.32
N ARG A 157 1.89 -7.32 19.64
CA ARG A 157 2.04 -7.79 21.03
C ARG A 157 3.16 -7.04 21.74
N ARG A 158 4.36 -7.03 21.16
CA ARG A 158 5.53 -6.35 21.74
C ARG A 158 5.26 -4.87 21.98
N TYR A 159 4.60 -4.21 21.03
CA TYR A 159 4.21 -2.81 21.18
C TYR A 159 3.24 -2.59 22.33
N VAL A 160 2.14 -3.36 22.40
CA VAL A 160 1.12 -3.24 23.46
C VAL A 160 1.75 -3.49 24.83
N GLU A 161 2.52 -4.58 24.97
CA GLU A 161 3.21 -4.92 26.22
C GLU A 161 4.19 -3.81 26.62
N ALA A 162 5.04 -3.32 25.72
CA ALA A 162 6.00 -2.26 26.03
C ALA A 162 5.30 -0.98 26.51
N GLN A 163 4.20 -0.59 25.86
CA GLN A 163 3.47 0.63 26.19
C GLN A 163 2.70 0.50 27.52
N LEU A 164 1.99 -0.61 27.75
CA LEU A 164 1.21 -0.81 28.96
C LEU A 164 2.09 -1.13 30.17
N HIS A 165 3.11 -1.98 30.02
CA HIS A 165 4.03 -2.29 31.12
C HIS A 165 4.86 -1.07 31.54
N GLY A 166 5.05 -0.09 30.66
CA GLY A 166 5.67 1.19 31.00
C GLY A 166 4.83 2.07 31.94
N HIS A 167 3.54 1.76 32.14
CA HIS A 167 2.64 2.60 32.94
C HIS A 167 2.46 2.05 34.37
N VAL A 168 2.78 2.88 35.38
CA VAL A 168 2.76 2.49 36.81
C VAL A 168 1.43 1.86 37.25
N ARG A 169 0.29 2.44 36.87
CA ARG A 169 -1.04 1.87 37.22
C ARG A 169 -1.31 0.50 36.58
N PHE A 170 -0.77 0.25 35.39
CA PHE A 170 -0.92 -1.06 34.76
C PHE A 170 -0.01 -2.10 35.42
N GLN A 171 1.19 -1.70 35.88
CA GLN A 171 2.03 -2.57 36.70
C GLN A 171 1.35 -2.99 38.02
N LEU A 172 0.59 -2.08 38.65
CA LEU A 172 -0.21 -2.43 39.84
C LEU A 172 -1.31 -3.46 39.51
N LEU A 173 -1.96 -3.33 38.34
CA LEU A 173 -2.94 -4.33 37.88
C LEU A 173 -2.28 -5.70 37.65
N LEU A 174 -1.09 -5.73 37.05
CA LEU A 174 -0.31 -6.94 36.87
C LEU A 174 0.06 -7.62 38.19
N GLN A 175 0.41 -6.84 39.22
CA GLN A 175 0.73 -7.36 40.56
C GLN A 175 -0.51 -7.92 41.27
N TYR A 176 -1.64 -7.23 41.16
CA TYR A 176 -2.88 -7.62 41.84
C TYR A 176 -3.57 -8.82 41.15
N ASN A 177 -3.64 -8.80 39.82
CA ASN A 177 -4.30 -9.84 39.03
C ASN A 177 -3.66 -9.95 37.63
N ARG A 178 -2.50 -10.63 37.56
CA ARG A 178 -1.78 -10.89 36.32
C ARG A 178 -2.66 -11.49 35.23
N LYS A 179 -3.52 -12.47 35.57
CA LYS A 179 -4.36 -13.15 34.58
C LYS A 179 -5.31 -12.19 33.88
N ASP A 180 -5.92 -11.26 34.60
CA ASP A 180 -6.84 -10.29 34.00
C ASP A 180 -6.10 -9.24 33.16
N ALA A 181 -4.90 -8.82 33.59
CA ALA A 181 -4.06 -7.92 32.80
C ALA A 181 -3.57 -8.58 31.49
N ASP A 182 -3.14 -9.85 31.54
CA ASP A 182 -2.73 -10.62 30.36
C ASP A 182 -3.89 -10.85 29.40
N ASN A 183 -5.09 -11.16 29.93
CA ASN A 183 -6.31 -11.27 29.14
C ASN A 183 -6.66 -9.95 28.45
N PHE A 184 -6.54 -8.83 29.15
CA PHE A 184 -6.80 -7.52 28.57
C PHE A 184 -5.83 -7.18 27.43
N ILE A 185 -4.54 -7.51 27.58
CA ILE A 185 -3.56 -7.40 26.47
C ILE A 185 -3.99 -8.27 25.29
N PHE A 186 -4.41 -9.51 25.54
CA PHE A 186 -4.90 -10.41 24.50
C PHE A 186 -6.12 -9.84 23.77
N GLU A 187 -7.09 -9.26 24.48
CA GLU A 187 -8.27 -8.62 23.90
C GLU A 187 -7.88 -7.50 22.93
N ILE A 188 -6.92 -6.64 23.30
CA ILE A 188 -6.41 -5.56 22.43
C ILE A 188 -5.78 -6.15 21.16
N ILE A 189 -4.88 -7.12 21.31
CA ILE A 189 -4.16 -7.74 20.19
C ILE A 189 -5.13 -8.44 19.25
N HIS A 190 -6.12 -9.16 19.79
CA HIS A 190 -7.11 -9.87 19.00
C HIS A 190 -8.00 -8.91 18.21
N LYS A 191 -8.44 -7.83 18.87
CA LYS A 191 -9.33 -6.84 18.25
C LYS A 191 -8.64 -5.99 17.17
N ALA A 192 -7.31 -5.91 17.21
CA ALA A 192 -6.52 -5.19 16.22
C ALA A 192 -6.58 -5.75 14.80
N ALA A 193 -6.90 -7.04 14.63
CA ALA A 193 -6.93 -7.72 13.32
C ALA A 193 -5.69 -7.44 12.45
N GLY A 194 -4.50 -7.36 13.06
CA GLY A 194 -3.25 -7.09 12.36
C GLY A 194 -2.98 -5.62 11.98
N VAL A 195 -3.90 -4.69 12.27
CA VAL A 195 -3.81 -3.27 11.89
C VAL A 195 -3.00 -2.47 12.93
N PHE A 196 -1.74 -2.18 12.61
CA PHE A 196 -0.84 -1.50 13.56
C PHE A 196 -1.29 -0.07 13.91
N LEU A 197 -1.83 0.68 12.94
CA LEU A 197 -2.34 2.03 13.18
C LEU A 197 -3.49 2.02 14.21
N TRP A 198 -4.40 1.05 14.10
CA TRP A 198 -5.49 0.85 15.05
C TRP A 198 -4.93 0.66 16.47
N VAL A 199 -3.98 -0.28 16.63
CA VAL A 199 -3.34 -0.58 17.93
C VAL A 199 -2.72 0.68 18.53
N ARG A 200 -1.98 1.44 17.73
CA ARG A 200 -1.34 2.68 18.19
C ARG A 200 -2.36 3.65 18.78
N LEU A 201 -3.45 3.91 18.06
CA LEU A 201 -4.50 4.85 18.47
C LEU A 201 -5.25 4.36 19.71
N VAL A 202 -5.56 3.06 19.77
CA VAL A 202 -6.27 2.46 20.91
C VAL A 202 -5.41 2.45 22.16
N VAL A 203 -4.14 2.01 22.07
CA VAL A 203 -3.23 2.00 23.23
C VAL A 203 -3.02 3.41 23.78
N GLN A 204 -2.93 4.43 22.92
CA GLN A 204 -2.85 5.83 23.37
C GLN A 204 -4.09 6.27 24.16
N GLN A 205 -5.29 5.92 23.71
CA GLN A 205 -6.52 6.19 24.45
C GLN A 205 -6.58 5.43 25.78
N LEU A 206 -6.15 4.16 25.81
CA LEU A 206 -6.12 3.36 27.03
C LEU A 206 -5.11 3.90 28.05
N ILE A 207 -3.94 4.34 27.60
CA ILE A 207 -2.96 5.02 28.46
C ILE A 207 -3.54 6.32 29.01
N LYS A 208 -4.31 7.07 28.23
CA LYS A 208 -5.00 8.26 28.74
C LYS A 208 -6.00 7.90 29.84
N GLY A 209 -6.84 6.88 29.64
CA GLY A 209 -7.75 6.39 30.69
C GLY A 209 -7.00 5.95 31.94
N LEU A 210 -5.88 5.23 31.79
CA LEU A 210 -5.00 4.88 32.90
C LEU A 210 -4.47 6.11 33.64
N ARG A 211 -4.16 7.22 32.97
CA ARG A 211 -3.75 8.49 33.62
C ARG A 211 -4.91 9.16 34.35
N ASP A 212 -6.12 9.07 33.79
CA ASP A 212 -7.32 9.67 34.36
C ASP A 212 -7.89 8.90 35.57
N GLY A 213 -7.40 7.67 35.81
CA GLY A 213 -7.76 6.86 36.99
C GLY A 213 -8.61 5.65 36.68
N ASP A 214 -8.81 5.33 35.40
CA ASP A 214 -9.63 4.20 35.00
C ASP A 214 -9.01 2.87 35.47
N GLY A 215 -9.83 2.07 36.16
CA GLY A 215 -9.54 0.67 36.43
C GLY A 215 -9.77 -0.21 35.20
N ILE A 216 -9.32 -1.47 35.27
CA ILE A 216 -9.34 -2.42 34.15
C ILE A 216 -10.75 -2.61 33.53
N ASN A 217 -11.80 -2.61 34.34
CA ASN A 217 -13.18 -2.74 33.85
C ASN A 217 -13.65 -1.52 33.03
N SER A 218 -13.21 -0.31 33.39
CA SER A 218 -13.50 0.90 32.59
C SER A 218 -12.73 0.86 31.27
N LEU A 219 -11.46 0.46 31.32
CA LEU A 219 -10.64 0.30 30.12
C LEU A 219 -11.21 -0.75 29.16
N ARG A 220 -11.68 -1.89 29.67
CA ARG A 220 -12.35 -2.95 28.88
C ARG A 220 -13.64 -2.45 28.22
N ARG A 221 -14.49 -1.74 28.96
CA ARG A 221 -15.69 -1.09 28.37
C ARG A 221 -15.34 -0.07 27.29
N ASN A 222 -14.25 0.69 27.46
CA ASN A 222 -13.80 1.63 26.44
C ASN A 222 -13.28 0.89 25.20
N LEU A 223 -12.51 -0.19 25.39
CA LEU A 223 -12.04 -1.05 24.31
C LEU A 223 -13.19 -1.68 23.52
N GLU A 224 -14.26 -2.11 24.19
CA GLU A 224 -15.45 -2.69 23.55
C GLU A 224 -16.13 -1.70 22.58
N LYS A 225 -16.23 -0.42 22.97
CA LYS A 225 -16.86 0.64 22.15
C LYS A 225 -16.07 0.99 20.89
N ILE A 226 -14.76 0.75 20.88
CA ILE A 226 -13.92 1.05 19.72
C ILE A 226 -14.20 -0.01 18.63
N PRO A 227 -14.60 0.36 17.41
CA PRO A 227 -14.74 -0.61 16.32
C PRO A 227 -13.38 -1.25 15.99
N GLY A 228 -13.34 -2.56 15.71
CA GLY A 228 -12.11 -3.22 15.25
C GLY A 228 -11.71 -2.84 13.82
N ASP A 229 -12.70 -2.43 13.02
CA ASP A 229 -12.48 -1.89 11.67
C ASP A 229 -12.03 -0.43 11.73
N LEU A 230 -10.96 -0.12 11.01
CA LEU A 230 -10.31 1.20 11.04
C LEU A 230 -11.18 2.30 10.41
N GLU A 231 -11.95 1.98 9.36
CA GLU A 231 -12.85 2.93 8.71
C GLU A 231 -14.01 3.29 9.64
N LEU A 232 -14.64 2.29 10.26
CA LEU A 232 -15.68 2.51 11.28
C LEU A 232 -15.13 3.29 12.48
N TYR A 233 -13.89 3.03 12.88
CA TYR A 233 -13.24 3.78 13.94
C TYR A 233 -13.02 5.26 13.56
N PHE A 234 -12.48 5.56 12.38
CA PHE A 234 -12.36 6.94 11.90
C PHE A 234 -13.72 7.63 11.76
N ARG A 235 -14.74 6.92 11.28
CA ARG A 235 -16.11 7.44 11.22
C ARG A 235 -16.61 7.84 12.60
N SER A 236 -16.40 7.00 13.60
CA SER A 236 -16.78 7.31 15.00
C SER A 236 -16.04 8.54 15.55
N LEU A 237 -14.76 8.73 15.18
CA LEU A 237 -14.00 9.92 15.56
C LEU A 237 -14.56 11.18 14.91
N ILE A 238 -14.84 11.14 13.60
CA ILE A 238 -15.43 12.25 12.85
C ILE A 238 -16.82 12.59 13.40
N ASP A 239 -17.65 11.59 13.69
CA ASP A 239 -18.99 11.77 14.23
C ASP A 239 -18.96 12.40 15.64
N SER A 240 -17.92 12.11 16.43
CA SER A 240 -17.72 12.71 17.76
C SER A 240 -17.36 14.20 17.72
N VAL A 241 -16.95 14.74 16.57
CA VAL A 241 -16.69 16.18 16.41
C VAL A 241 -18.01 16.95 16.50
N SER A 242 -18.05 17.90 17.44
CA SER A 242 -19.24 18.72 17.68
C SER A 242 -19.66 19.47 16.41
N TYR A 243 -20.96 19.63 16.21
CA TYR A 243 -21.51 20.26 14.99
C TYR A 243 -20.85 21.62 14.67
N HIS A 244 -20.57 22.42 15.69
CA HIS A 244 -19.94 23.74 15.54
C HIS A 244 -18.48 23.68 15.06
N GLN A 245 -17.76 22.61 15.38
CA GLN A 245 -16.34 22.41 15.01
C GLN A 245 -16.18 21.71 13.65
N ARG A 246 -17.23 21.11 13.08
CA ARG A 246 -17.13 20.35 11.83
C ARG A 246 -16.64 21.18 10.65
N ARG A 247 -17.03 22.45 10.56
CA ARG A 247 -16.55 23.36 9.50
C ARG A 247 -15.05 23.61 9.59
N GLU A 248 -14.57 23.90 10.79
CA GLU A 248 -13.14 24.13 11.04
C GLU A 248 -12.32 22.85 10.82
N ALA A 249 -12.79 21.72 11.33
CA ALA A 249 -12.17 20.42 11.09
C ALA A 249 -12.07 20.10 9.60
N SER A 250 -13.14 20.34 8.83
CA SER A 250 -13.13 20.16 7.36
C SER A 250 -12.09 21.04 6.68
N ALA A 251 -11.94 22.30 7.08
CA ALA A 251 -10.95 23.21 6.51
C ALA A 251 -9.52 22.74 6.82
N LEU A 252 -9.27 22.31 8.06
CA LEU A 252 -7.97 21.76 8.46
C LEU A 252 -7.61 20.48 7.68
N PHE A 253 -8.57 19.58 7.48
CA PHE A 253 -8.33 18.37 6.68
C PHE A 253 -7.97 18.68 5.23
N GLN A 254 -8.63 19.66 4.60
CA GLN A 254 -8.30 20.07 3.23
C GLN A 254 -6.95 20.77 3.08
N ILE A 255 -6.39 21.29 4.18
CA ILE A 255 -5.05 21.89 4.19
C ILE A 255 -3.99 20.82 4.43
N ALA A 256 -4.29 19.83 5.27
CA ALA A 256 -3.34 18.83 5.72
C ALA A 256 -3.25 17.58 4.81
N LEU A 257 -4.30 17.29 4.04
CA LEU A 257 -4.42 16.17 3.10
C LEU A 257 -4.42 16.67 1.66
#